data_AF-A0A0R0HSA0-F1
#
_entry.id   AF-A0A0R0HSA0-F1
#
_cell.length_a   1.000
_cell.length_b   1.000
_cell.length_c   1.000
_cell.angle_alpha   90.00
_cell.angle_beta   90.00
_cell.angle_gamma   90.00
#
_symmetry.space_group_name_H-M   'P 1'
#
loop_
_entity.id
_entity.type
_entity.pdbx_description
1 polymer ?
#
loop_
_entity_poly.entity_id
_entity_poly.type
_entity_poly.pdbx_seq_one_letter_code
_entity_poly.pdbx_strand_id
1 'polypeptide(L)'
;MPSAQDPFYIVKQEIQESIDKLQSTFPQWEKTANAGEQSNLSKKVNGLDKAIFVASRDPSWYGIDGVEVENRRKWTSDAGTSLNGMHKELMRIPSSHQTTSNQYAAQDNYDFIESKSDRQMLLIKRKIYFWSLV
;
A
#
# COMPACT_ATOMS: atom_id res chain seq x y z
N MET A 1 -18.78 -12.27 22.37
CA MET A 1 -18.02 -13.27 21.58
C MET A 1 -16.55 -13.20 22.00
N PRO A 2 -15.77 -14.28 22.02
CA PRO A 2 -14.33 -14.16 22.30
C PRO A 2 -13.68 -13.28 21.23
N SER A 3 -13.05 -12.17 21.66
CA SER A 3 -12.44 -11.16 20.78
C SER A 3 -11.44 -11.77 19.78
N ALA A 4 -10.77 -12.87 20.14
CA ALA A 4 -9.82 -13.58 19.27
C ALA A 4 -10.46 -14.20 18.01
N GLN A 5 -11.77 -14.49 18.03
CA GLN A 5 -12.47 -15.08 16.87
C GLN A 5 -13.11 -14.01 15.97
N ASP A 6 -13.11 -12.74 16.40
CA ASP A 6 -13.62 -11.66 15.59
C ASP A 6 -12.64 -11.38 14.43
N PRO A 7 -13.10 -11.42 13.17
CA PRO A 7 -12.27 -11.16 12.00
C PRO A 7 -11.47 -9.86 12.09
N PHE A 8 -11.97 -8.86 12.82
CA PHE A 8 -11.26 -7.62 13.08
C PHE A 8 -9.90 -7.87 13.75
N TYR A 9 -9.83 -8.70 14.80
CA TYR A 9 -8.58 -8.92 15.55
C TYR A 9 -7.57 -9.75 14.74
N ILE A 10 -8.05 -10.67 13.91
CA ILE A 10 -7.21 -11.44 12.99
C ILE A 10 -6.53 -10.50 12.00
N VAL A 11 -7.31 -9.67 11.31
CA VAL A 11 -6.78 -8.73 10.31
C VAL A 11 -5.95 -7.63 10.97
N LYS A 12 -6.35 -7.17 12.16
CA LYS A 12 -5.59 -6.23 12.99
C LYS A 12 -4.19 -6.76 13.27
N GLN A 13 -4.08 -8.01 13.73
CA GLN A 13 -2.81 -8.65 14.02
C GLN A 13 -1.94 -8.74 12.76
N GLU A 14 -2.49 -9.20 11.63
CA GLU A 14 -1.75 -9.25 10.36
C GLU A 14 -1.21 -7.88 9.94
N ILE A 15 -2.02 -6.82 10.05
CA ILE A 15 -1.61 -5.46 9.72
C ILE A 15 -0.54 -4.98 10.69
N GLN A 16 -0.69 -5.22 11.99
CA GLN A 16 0.29 -4.82 13.00
C GLN A 16 1.63 -5.50 12.75
N GLU A 17 1.64 -6.82 12.58
CA GLU A 17 2.86 -7.59 12.25
C GLU A 17 3.52 -7.08 10.97
N SER A 18 2.71 -6.71 9.98
CA SER A 18 3.23 -6.14 8.74
C SER A 18 3.79 -4.74 8.96
N ILE A 19 3.12 -3.86 9.71
CA ILE A 19 3.66 -2.54 10.07
C ILE A 19 4.98 -2.68 10.82
N ASP A 20 5.03 -3.55 11.83
CA ASP A 20 6.22 -3.78 12.64
C ASP A 20 7.36 -4.32 11.78
N LYS A 21 7.07 -5.28 10.89
CA LYS A 21 8.02 -5.79 9.89
C LYS A 21 8.48 -4.68 8.95
N LEU A 22 7.56 -3.87 8.43
CA LEU A 22 7.85 -2.78 7.51
C LEU A 22 8.72 -1.71 8.19
N GLN A 23 8.45 -1.36 9.45
CA GLN A 23 9.26 -0.44 10.25
C GLN A 23 10.64 -1.03 10.57
N SER A 24 10.73 -2.33 10.87
CA SER A 24 12.01 -3.02 11.07
C SER A 24 12.83 -3.09 9.79
N THR A 25 12.17 -3.28 8.64
CA THR A 25 12.80 -3.36 7.31
C THR A 25 13.03 -1.97 6.70
N PHE A 26 12.57 -0.90 7.37
CA PHE A 26 12.67 0.47 6.87
C PHE A 26 14.10 0.88 6.49
N PRO A 27 15.16 0.55 7.26
CA PRO A 27 16.54 0.83 6.85
C PRO A 27 16.97 0.03 5.60
N GLN A 28 16.38 -1.14 5.37
CA GLN A 28 16.71 -2.00 4.23
C GLN A 28 15.95 -1.59 2.95
N TRP A 29 14.87 -0.81 3.07
CA TRP A 29 14.03 -0.41 1.95
C TRP A 29 14.70 0.45 0.89
N GLU A 30 15.82 1.10 1.21
CA GLU A 30 16.65 1.76 0.20
C GLU A 30 17.00 0.81 -0.97
N LYS A 31 16.93 -0.51 -0.78
CA LYS A 31 17.31 -1.53 -1.77
C LYS A 31 16.14 -2.35 -2.33
N THR A 32 14.92 -2.25 -1.80
CA THR A 32 13.84 -3.20 -2.15
C THR A 32 12.54 -2.51 -2.57
N ALA A 33 11.87 -3.06 -3.60
CA ALA A 33 10.59 -2.62 -4.14
C ALA A 33 9.37 -2.83 -3.21
N ASN A 34 9.56 -2.68 -1.89
CA ASN A 34 8.54 -2.90 -0.86
C ASN A 34 7.38 -1.87 -0.87
N ALA A 35 7.39 -0.92 -1.81
CA ALA A 35 6.24 -0.05 -2.09
C ALA A 35 4.94 -0.85 -2.35
N GLY A 36 5.05 -2.06 -2.92
CA GLY A 36 3.90 -2.96 -3.12
C GLY A 36 3.28 -3.46 -1.82
N GLU A 37 4.09 -3.85 -0.83
CA GLU A 37 3.60 -4.30 0.48
C GLU A 37 2.89 -3.15 1.21
N GLN A 38 3.49 -1.95 1.20
CA GLN A 38 2.90 -0.76 1.82
C GLN A 38 1.55 -0.39 1.18
N SER A 39 1.43 -0.47 -0.15
CA SER A 39 0.16 -0.25 -0.86
C SER A 39 -0.90 -1.28 -0.48
N ASN A 40 -0.53 -2.56 -0.37
CA ASN A 40 -1.46 -3.61 0.03
C ASN A 40 -1.94 -3.43 1.48
N LEU A 41 -1.05 -3.07 2.40
CA LEU A 41 -1.42 -2.77 3.78
C LEU A 41 -2.33 -1.55 3.88
N SER A 42 -2.07 -0.51 3.09
CA SER A 42 -2.93 0.68 3.04
C SER A 42 -4.36 0.29 2.64
N LYS A 43 -4.50 -0.61 1.65
CA LYS A 43 -5.80 -1.16 1.27
C LYS A 43 -6.46 -1.97 2.40
N LYS A 44 -5.69 -2.80 3.13
CA LYS A 44 -6.21 -3.58 4.27
C LYS A 44 -6.73 -2.65 5.40
N VAL A 45 -5.96 -1.62 5.76
CA VAL A 45 -6.35 -0.62 6.78
C VAL A 45 -7.62 0.12 6.35
N ASN A 46 -7.69 0.59 5.10
CA ASN A 46 -8.88 1.23 4.54
C ASN A 46 -10.09 0.28 4.51
N GLY A 47 -9.86 -1.02 4.31
CA GLY A 47 -10.90 -2.05 4.42
C GLY A 47 -11.44 -2.17 5.85
N LEU A 48 -10.57 -2.17 6.86
CA LEU A 48 -10.97 -2.18 8.27
C LEU A 48 -11.73 -0.92 8.66
N ASP A 49 -11.28 0.26 8.21
CA ASP A 49 -11.95 1.53 8.48
C ASP A 49 -13.41 1.50 7.97
N LYS A 50 -13.62 1.00 6.75
CA LYS A 50 -14.95 0.78 6.19
C LYS A 50 -15.77 -0.24 6.99
N ALA A 51 -15.15 -1.33 7.44
CA ALA A 51 -15.83 -2.33 8.26
C ALA A 51 -16.29 -1.74 9.61
N ILE A 52 -15.43 -0.94 10.26
CA ILE A 52 -15.78 -0.22 11.50
C ILE A 52 -16.89 0.79 11.25
N PHE A 53 -16.84 1.52 10.13
CA PHE A 53 -17.91 2.45 9.77
C PHE A 53 -19.26 1.75 9.64
N VAL A 54 -19.31 0.61 8.95
CA VAL A 54 -20.55 -0.20 8.84
C VAL A 54 -20.98 -0.73 10.21
N ALA A 55 -20.06 -1.24 11.02
CA ALA A 55 -20.35 -1.77 12.35
C ALA A 55 -20.81 -0.67 13.33
N SER A 56 -20.28 0.55 13.20
CA SER A 56 -20.65 1.71 14.03
C SER A 56 -22.09 2.15 13.81
N ARG A 57 -22.63 1.88 12.60
CA ARG A 57 -24.01 2.23 12.26
C ARG A 57 -25.02 1.33 12.95
N ASP A 58 -24.68 0.07 13.16
CA ASP A 58 -25.50 -0.84 13.95
C ASP A 58 -24.64 -1.89 14.70
N PRO A 59 -24.08 -1.51 15.85
CA PRO A 59 -23.14 -2.35 16.62
C PRO A 59 -23.78 -3.64 17.12
N SER A 60 -25.10 -3.63 17.32
CA SER A 60 -25.89 -4.75 17.84
C SER A 60 -25.82 -5.97 16.93
N TRP A 61 -25.73 -5.78 15.61
CA TRP A 61 -25.56 -6.87 14.64
C TRP A 61 -24.24 -7.60 14.80
N TYR A 62 -23.21 -6.90 15.28
CA TYR A 62 -21.86 -7.42 15.45
C TYR A 62 -21.57 -7.83 16.90
N GLY A 63 -22.52 -7.61 17.82
CA GLY A 63 -22.33 -7.90 19.24
C GLY A 63 -21.19 -7.11 19.88
N ILE A 64 -20.92 -5.90 19.39
CA ILE A 64 -19.89 -4.99 19.91
C ILE A 64 -20.54 -3.77 20.56
N ASP A 65 -19.91 -3.23 21.59
CA ASP A 65 -20.35 -2.01 22.24
C ASP A 65 -19.74 -0.75 21.57
N GLY A 66 -20.25 0.43 21.91
CA GLY A 66 -19.75 1.69 21.36
C GLY A 66 -18.30 2.01 21.76
N VAL A 67 -17.82 1.47 22.88
CA VAL A 67 -16.44 1.67 23.35
C VAL A 67 -15.47 0.85 22.49
N GLU A 68 -15.84 -0.39 22.19
CA GLU A 68 -15.13 -1.29 21.29
C GLU A 68 -15.05 -0.67 19.87
N VAL A 69 -16.16 -0.14 19.34
CA VAL A 69 -16.16 0.58 18.05
C VAL A 69 -15.15 1.73 18.05
N GLU A 70 -15.13 2.56 19.11
CA GLU A 70 -14.19 3.67 19.21
C GLU A 70 -12.74 3.19 19.34
N ASN A 71 -12.49 2.11 20.09
CA ASN A 71 -11.16 1.49 20.20
C ASN A 71 -10.66 1.00 18.84
N ARG A 72 -11.53 0.37 18.05
CA ARG A 72 -11.22 -0.07 16.67
C ARG A 72 -10.91 1.11 15.76
N ARG A 73 -11.71 2.19 15.86
CA ARG A 73 -11.52 3.42 15.08
C ARG A 73 -10.19 4.10 15.41
N LYS A 74 -9.83 4.19 16.70
CA LYS A 74 -8.56 4.74 17.17
C LYS A 74 -7.38 3.98 16.59
N TRP A 75 -7.34 2.66 16.78
CA TRP A 75 -6.23 1.85 16.26
C TRP A 75 -6.13 1.92 14.72
N THR A 76 -7.25 1.91 14.01
CA THR A 76 -7.25 1.98 12.53
C THR A 76 -6.75 3.35 12.04
N SER A 77 -7.13 4.43 12.74
CA SER A 77 -6.62 5.78 12.48
C SER A 77 -5.11 5.89 12.71
N ASP A 78 -4.62 5.31 13.82
CA ASP A 78 -3.20 5.30 14.16
C ASP A 78 -2.39 4.48 13.14
N ALA A 79 -2.88 3.30 12.79
CA ALA A 79 -2.27 2.44 11.77
C ALA A 79 -2.23 3.14 10.40
N GLY A 80 -3.32 3.80 9.99
CA GLY A 80 -3.40 4.57 8.76
C GLY A 80 -2.43 5.75 8.73
N THR A 81 -2.29 6.45 9.85
CA THR A 81 -1.35 7.58 9.99
C THR A 81 0.10 7.11 9.91
N SER A 82 0.44 6.02 10.60
CA SER A 82 1.77 5.40 10.54
C SER A 82 2.11 4.98 9.11
N LEU A 83 1.18 4.30 8.42
CA LEU A 83 1.36 3.89 7.04
C LEU A 83 1.53 5.06 6.07
N ASN A 84 0.76 6.14 6.25
CA ASN A 84 0.86 7.34 5.44
C ASN A 84 2.21 8.06 5.66
N GLY A 85 2.70 8.10 6.91
CA GLY A 85 4.04 8.59 7.22
C GLY A 85 5.12 7.79 6.49
N MET A 86 5.03 6.45 6.54
CA MET A 86 5.94 5.55 5.84
C MET A 86 5.82 5.67 4.32
N HIS A 87 4.62 5.86 3.79
CA HIS A 87 4.38 6.11 2.36
C HIS A 87 5.09 7.37 1.89
N LYS A 88 4.91 8.46 2.64
CA LYS A 88 5.50 9.75 2.34
C LYS A 88 7.01 9.67 2.40
N GLU A 89 7.53 8.94 3.37
CA GLU A 89 8.97 8.72 3.51
C GLU A 89 9.52 7.86 2.37
N LEU A 90 8.82 6.79 1.98
CA LEU A 90 9.13 5.98 0.78
C LEU A 90 9.12 6.81 -0.51
N MET A 91 8.16 7.73 -0.67
CA MET A 91 8.10 8.66 -1.80
C MET A 91 9.19 9.74 -1.73
N ARG A 92 9.69 10.06 -0.53
CA ARG A 92 10.79 11.01 -0.32
C ARG A 92 12.14 10.39 -0.66
N ILE A 93 12.26 9.05 -0.63
CA ILE A 93 13.48 8.36 -1.06
C ILE A 93 13.75 8.82 -2.50
N PRO A 94 14.86 9.58 -2.75
CA PRO A 94 15.24 9.87 -4.11
C PRO A 94 15.41 8.52 -4.76
N SER A 95 14.68 8.24 -5.85
CA SER A 95 15.08 7.16 -6.74
C SER A 95 16.57 7.40 -6.98
N SER A 96 17.43 6.58 -6.37
CA SER A 96 18.88 6.73 -6.36
C SER A 96 19.49 6.41 -7.73
N HIS A 97 18.67 6.51 -8.77
CA HIS A 97 19.06 6.87 -10.12
C HIS A 97 19.07 8.41 -10.28
N GLN A 98 19.58 9.12 -9.27
CA GLN A 98 20.27 10.37 -9.54
C GLN A 98 21.67 10.02 -10.03
N THR A 99 21.76 9.60 -11.29
CA THR A 99 22.98 9.81 -12.05
C THR A 99 23.08 11.32 -12.25
N THR A 100 23.67 11.99 -11.28
CA THR A 100 24.24 13.33 -11.42
C THR A 100 25.46 13.23 -12.32
N SER A 101 25.23 13.06 -13.62
CA SER A 101 26.28 13.21 -14.61
C SER A 101 25.71 13.93 -15.83
N ASN A 102 26.19 15.15 -16.00
CA ASN A 102 26.23 15.93 -17.23
C ASN A 102 24.95 16.69 -17.61
N GLN A 103 24.99 17.99 -17.31
CA GLN A 103 24.19 19.08 -17.86
C GLN A 103 24.34 19.25 -19.39
N TYR A 104 24.60 18.18 -20.15
CA TYR A 104 24.55 18.17 -21.62
C TYR A 104 23.77 16.99 -22.21
N ALA A 105 23.28 16.04 -21.39
CA ALA A 105 22.51 14.90 -21.86
C ALA A 105 20.98 15.10 -21.81
N ALA A 106 20.50 16.33 -21.64
CA ALA A 106 19.07 16.66 -21.64
C ALA A 106 18.35 16.30 -22.94
N GLN A 107 19.08 15.95 -24.01
CA GLN A 107 18.51 15.52 -25.28
C GLN A 107 18.22 14.01 -25.33
N ASP A 108 19.02 13.17 -24.68
CA ASP A 108 18.93 11.71 -24.89
C ASP A 108 17.99 11.00 -23.89
N ASN A 109 17.53 11.68 -22.84
CA ASN A 109 16.63 11.07 -21.86
C ASN A 109 15.15 11.04 -22.31
N TYR A 110 14.80 11.77 -23.38
CA TYR A 110 13.48 11.62 -24.00
C TYR A 110 13.36 10.28 -24.74
N ASP A 111 14.44 9.80 -25.35
CA ASP A 111 14.44 8.55 -26.12
C ASP A 111 14.23 7.31 -25.22
N PHE A 112 14.81 7.28 -24.01
CA PHE A 112 14.65 6.13 -23.12
C PHE A 112 13.26 6.07 -22.46
N ILE A 113 12.69 7.21 -22.08
CA ILE A 113 11.35 7.28 -21.48
C ILE A 113 10.27 6.95 -22.53
N GLU A 114 10.43 7.46 -23.75
CA GLU A 114 9.59 7.09 -24.89
C GLU A 114 9.73 5.58 -25.16
N SER A 115 10.95 5.05 -25.22
CA SER A 115 11.17 3.62 -25.47
C SER A 115 10.58 2.69 -24.40
N LYS A 116 10.58 3.06 -23.11
CA LYS A 116 10.05 2.17 -22.05
C LYS A 116 8.52 2.16 -22.00
N SER A 117 7.88 3.31 -22.19
CA SER A 117 6.42 3.40 -22.30
C SER A 117 5.93 2.68 -23.56
N ASP A 118 6.60 2.89 -24.70
CA ASP A 118 6.27 2.22 -25.95
C ASP A 118 6.47 0.71 -25.89
N ARG A 119 7.53 0.22 -25.23
CA ARG A 119 7.73 -1.23 -25.03
C ARG A 119 6.63 -1.87 -24.17
N GLN A 120 6.20 -1.19 -23.10
CA GLN A 120 5.09 -1.68 -22.26
C GLN A 120 3.77 -1.68 -23.04
N MET A 121 3.51 -0.63 -23.81
CA MET A 121 2.32 -0.56 -24.67
C MET A 121 2.36 -1.62 -25.79
N LEU A 122 3.53 -1.93 -26.36
CA LEU A 122 3.71 -3.00 -27.34
C LEU A 122 3.37 -4.38 -26.77
N LEU A 123 3.74 -4.66 -25.52
CA LEU A 123 3.38 -5.93 -24.86
C LEU A 123 1.86 -6.05 -24.67
N ILE A 124 1.20 -4.96 -24.27
CA ILE A 124 -0.27 -4.91 -24.12
C ILE A 124 -0.93 -5.10 -25.49
N LYS A 125 -0.49 -4.36 -26.52
CA LYS A 125 -1.01 -4.49 -27.88
C LYS A 125 -0.82 -5.90 -28.42
N ARG A 126 0.38 -6.48 -28.28
CA ARG A 126 0.68 -7.84 -28.79
C ARG A 126 -0.15 -8.91 -28.09
N LYS A 127 -0.45 -8.74 -26.80
CA LYS A 127 -1.32 -9.66 -26.05
C LYS A 127 -2.79 -9.54 -26.47
N ILE A 128 -3.27 -8.33 -26.75
CA ILE A 128 -4.61 -8.10 -27.31
C ILE A 128 -4.73 -8.70 -28.72
N TYR A 129 -3.74 -8.51 -29.59
CA TYR A 129 -3.75 -9.13 -30.93
C TYR A 129 -3.71 -10.66 -30.88
N PHE A 130 -2.98 -11.25 -29.94
CA PHE A 130 -2.95 -12.71 -29.79
C PHE A 130 -4.29 -13.28 -29.32
N TRP A 131 -5.01 -12.54 -28.47
CA TRP A 131 -6.37 -12.90 -28.04
C TRP A 131 -7.43 -12.74 -29.13
N SER A 132 -7.20 -11.89 -30.13
CA SER A 132 -8.14 -11.70 -31.24
C SER A 132 -7.98 -12.69 -32.39
N LEU A 133 -6.90 -13.48 -32.41
CA LEU A 133 -6.56 -14.43 -33.49
C LEU A 133 -6.79 -15.90 -33.09
N VAL A 134 -7.29 -16.14 -31.88
CA VAL A 134 -7.74 -17.45 -31.37
C VAL A 134 -9.25 -17.42 -31.23
#